data_AF-A0A7V0IWS7-F1
#
_entry.id   AF-A0A7V0IWS7-F1
#
_cell.length_a   1.000
_cell.length_b   1.000
_cell.length_c   1.000
_cell.angle_alpha   90.00
_cell.angle_beta   90.00
_cell.angle_gamma   90.00
#
_symmetry.space_group_name_H-M   'P 1'
#
loop_
_entity.id
_entity.type
_entity.pdbx_description
1 polymer ?
#
loop_
_entity_poly.entity_id
_entity_poly.type
_entity_poly.pdbx_seq_one_letter_code
_entity_poly.pdbx_strand_id
1 'polypeptide(L)'
;MLQSNSPELQQYVWCAVPVYNNRDTVAGVAAGCRSIIKNVVVVDDGSTDADVASLLSGTDVVVLRHETNIGKGRAILTASRYIEEQGGRFMITIDADGQHNPADIEKFIPLLDDNDPAIIIGSRDFDTENVPGKSRFGREFANFWLRIETGIYIDDCQSGFRAYPVRYLNRMKLRGAHYDFEADVLAKAAWAGLTLKTVEIGVVYPEPGKRVSSFRPFIDNLRISRTHAMLIGQRLLPIKHNRFVEKKKPDLRILRHPLRLLKMLLRENVTPAGLAAAAAVGIFFAILPLLFVHTIIILYVATRLNLNKIVAVNVQHICAPPFVPALCIEVGYFMRHGEWLTNVSFETVFSQFPERLVEWLLGSLIIAPIGAVLIAAVTFFSAVLIKKRHIVVNG
;
A
#
# COMPACT_ATOMS: atom_id res chain seq x y z
N MET A 1 -13.90 29.93 -2.87
CA MET A 1 -12.54 29.57 -2.43
C MET A 1 -12.60 29.48 -0.92
N LEU A 2 -12.28 28.35 -0.30
CA LEU A 2 -12.51 28.16 1.14
C LEU A 2 -11.22 27.74 1.80
N GLN A 3 -10.74 28.55 2.75
CA GLN A 3 -9.64 28.19 3.63
C GLN A 3 -10.13 27.22 4.72
N SER A 4 -9.23 26.38 5.22
CA SER A 4 -9.51 25.21 6.08
C SER A 4 -10.26 25.50 7.39
N ASN A 5 -10.31 26.76 7.85
CA ASN A 5 -10.99 27.17 9.08
C ASN A 5 -12.20 28.10 8.85
N SER A 6 -12.72 28.21 7.63
CA SER A 6 -13.92 29.01 7.38
C SER A 6 -15.19 28.22 7.77
N PRO A 7 -16.17 28.84 8.47
CA PRO A 7 -17.48 28.23 8.74
C PRO A 7 -18.19 27.75 7.45
N GLU A 8 -17.88 28.43 6.34
CA GLU A 8 -18.31 28.07 4.99
C GLU A 8 -17.74 26.75 4.47
N LEU A 9 -16.62 26.23 4.99
CA LEU A 9 -16.11 24.91 4.57
C LEU A 9 -16.98 23.79 5.14
N GLN A 10 -17.39 23.91 6.40
CA GLN A 10 -18.13 22.85 7.12
C GLN A 10 -19.47 22.51 6.44
N GLN A 11 -20.11 23.45 5.74
CA GLN A 11 -21.35 23.18 5.00
C GLN A 11 -21.14 22.16 3.86
N TYR A 12 -19.92 22.02 3.35
CA TYR A 12 -19.55 21.09 2.29
C TYR A 12 -18.93 19.79 2.82
N VAL A 13 -18.76 19.66 4.14
CA VAL A 13 -18.24 18.45 4.77
C VAL A 13 -19.41 17.57 5.19
N TRP A 14 -19.28 16.29 4.89
CA TRP A 14 -20.24 15.25 5.25
C TRP A 14 -19.55 14.17 6.07
N CYS A 15 -20.26 13.60 7.04
CA CYS A 15 -19.87 12.39 7.72
C CYS A 15 -20.63 11.19 7.15
N ALA A 16 -19.93 10.14 6.78
CA ALA A 16 -20.49 8.90 6.27
C ALA A 16 -20.26 7.76 7.27
N VAL A 17 -21.33 7.09 7.67
CA VAL A 17 -21.32 5.99 8.64
C VAL A 17 -21.78 4.71 7.93
N PRO A 18 -20.86 3.91 7.34
CA PRO A 18 -21.21 2.59 6.82
C PRO A 18 -21.55 1.64 7.97
N VAL A 19 -22.65 0.92 7.87
CA VAL A 19 -23.11 -0.03 8.90
C VAL A 19 -23.47 -1.38 8.28
N TYR A 20 -23.05 -2.45 8.95
CA TYR A 20 -23.51 -3.81 8.69
C TYR A 20 -23.56 -4.60 10.00
N ASN A 21 -24.76 -4.93 10.45
CA ASN A 21 -24.99 -5.69 11.69
C ASN A 21 -24.33 -5.06 12.95
N ASN A 22 -24.57 -3.76 13.16
CA ASN A 22 -24.15 -3.02 14.36
C ASN A 22 -25.33 -2.29 15.03
N ARG A 23 -26.44 -3.00 15.29
CA ARG A 23 -27.67 -2.37 15.85
C ARG A 23 -27.45 -1.57 17.13
N ASP A 24 -26.55 -2.02 18.00
CA ASP A 24 -26.39 -1.45 19.36
C ASP A 24 -25.56 -0.16 19.37
N THR A 25 -24.77 0.08 18.33
CA THR A 25 -23.76 1.15 18.29
C THR A 25 -24.07 2.22 17.25
N VAL A 26 -24.75 1.88 16.15
CA VAL A 26 -25.01 2.80 15.04
C VAL A 26 -25.71 4.09 15.45
N ALA A 27 -26.71 4.02 16.34
CA ALA A 27 -27.45 5.20 16.80
C ALA A 27 -26.57 6.18 17.59
N GLY A 28 -25.74 5.66 18.49
CA GLY A 28 -24.80 6.46 19.28
C GLY A 28 -23.71 7.10 18.41
N VAL A 29 -23.15 6.33 17.47
CA VAL A 29 -22.14 6.85 16.51
C VAL A 29 -22.75 7.94 15.63
N ALA A 30 -23.92 7.70 15.04
CA ALA A 30 -24.60 8.68 14.18
C ALA A 30 -24.93 9.97 14.94
N ALA A 31 -25.44 9.87 16.17
CA ALA A 31 -25.72 11.02 17.03
C ALA A 31 -24.44 11.79 17.39
N GLY A 32 -23.36 11.09 17.76
CA GLY A 32 -22.06 11.70 18.03
C GLY A 32 -21.51 12.45 16.81
N CYS A 33 -21.58 11.86 15.63
CA CYS A 33 -21.17 12.52 14.38
C CYS A 33 -22.02 13.76 14.10
N ARG A 34 -23.34 13.68 14.31
CA ARG A 34 -24.30 14.75 14.05
C ARG A 34 -24.10 15.95 14.99
N SER A 35 -23.58 15.69 16.20
CA SER A 35 -23.23 16.75 17.16
C SER A 35 -22.06 17.61 16.70
N ILE A 36 -21.18 17.08 15.84
CA ILE A 36 -19.99 17.79 15.31
C ILE A 36 -20.26 18.33 13.90
N ILE A 37 -20.90 17.54 13.04
CA ILE A 37 -21.14 17.87 11.63
C ILE A 37 -22.64 17.93 11.31
N LYS A 38 -23.00 19.05 10.66
CA LYS A 38 -24.17 19.28 9.81
C LYS A 38 -24.80 18.02 9.22
N ASN A 39 -24.05 17.51 8.25
CA ASN A 39 -24.53 16.59 7.25
C ASN A 39 -23.98 15.19 7.56
N VAL A 40 -24.87 14.29 7.98
CA VAL A 40 -24.52 12.90 8.30
C VAL A 40 -25.35 11.98 7.40
N VAL A 41 -24.68 11.03 6.76
CA VAL A 41 -25.31 9.96 5.99
C VAL A 41 -24.88 8.61 6.56
N VAL A 42 -25.86 7.79 6.92
CA VAL A 42 -25.69 6.39 7.32
C VAL A 42 -25.98 5.53 6.11
N VAL A 43 -25.09 4.58 5.80
CA VAL A 43 -25.30 3.63 4.71
C VAL A 43 -25.39 2.23 5.28
N ASP A 44 -26.61 1.72 5.34
CA ASP A 44 -26.91 0.36 5.75
C ASP A 44 -26.62 -0.62 4.60
N ASP A 45 -25.54 -1.38 4.73
CA ASP A 45 -25.10 -2.37 3.75
C ASP A 45 -25.84 -3.70 3.91
N GLY A 46 -27.17 -3.64 3.98
CA GLY A 46 -28.04 -4.82 4.07
C GLY A 46 -28.03 -5.51 5.44
N SER A 47 -28.08 -4.75 6.54
CA SER A 47 -28.15 -5.28 7.89
C SER A 47 -29.41 -6.14 8.12
N THR A 48 -29.22 -7.22 8.87
CA THR A 48 -30.25 -8.22 9.19
C THR A 48 -30.61 -8.24 10.68
N ASP A 49 -29.83 -7.57 11.53
CA ASP A 49 -30.00 -7.53 12.98
C ASP A 49 -31.00 -6.45 13.44
N ALA A 50 -31.22 -5.41 12.62
CA ALA A 50 -32.20 -4.37 12.85
C ALA A 50 -32.62 -3.64 11.56
N ASP A 51 -33.75 -2.93 11.63
CA ASP A 51 -34.10 -1.91 10.66
C ASP A 51 -33.44 -0.58 11.05
N VAL A 52 -32.31 -0.28 10.41
CA VAL A 52 -31.50 0.92 10.67
C VAL A 52 -32.29 2.21 10.38
N ALA A 53 -33.18 2.21 9.38
CA ALA A 53 -33.98 3.39 9.05
C ALA A 53 -34.97 3.69 10.17
N SER A 54 -35.64 2.65 10.69
CA SER A 54 -36.54 2.80 11.84
C SER A 54 -35.82 3.28 13.10
N LEU A 55 -34.61 2.74 13.39
CA LEU A 55 -33.79 3.15 14.54
C LEU A 55 -33.39 4.63 14.50
N LEU A 56 -33.26 5.21 13.31
CA LEU A 56 -32.80 6.59 13.10
C LEU A 56 -33.91 7.55 12.66
N SER A 57 -35.16 7.08 12.60
CA SER A 57 -36.32 7.83 12.08
C SER A 57 -36.63 9.16 12.78
N GLY A 58 -36.16 9.34 14.02
CA GLY A 58 -36.29 10.59 14.79
C GLY A 58 -35.04 11.47 14.80
N THR A 59 -34.07 11.20 13.92
CA THR A 59 -32.79 11.92 13.87
C THR A 59 -32.65 12.68 12.55
N ASP A 60 -31.91 13.79 12.55
CA ASP A 60 -31.61 14.58 11.35
C ASP A 60 -30.48 13.96 10.50
N VAL A 61 -30.45 12.63 10.37
CA VAL A 61 -29.44 11.91 9.57
C VAL A 61 -30.11 11.29 8.35
N VAL A 62 -29.39 11.27 7.23
CA VAL A 62 -29.85 10.58 6.03
C VAL A 62 -29.53 9.09 6.17
N VAL A 63 -30.47 8.22 5.82
CA VAL A 63 -30.23 6.77 5.79
C VAL A 63 -30.40 6.26 4.36
N LEU A 64 -29.35 5.64 3.83
CA LEU A 64 -29.36 4.90 2.57
C LEU A 64 -29.25 3.41 2.88
N ARG A 65 -29.88 2.55 2.09
CA ARG A 65 -29.86 1.10 2.31
C ARG A 65 -29.55 0.34 1.03
N HIS A 66 -28.67 -0.65 1.13
CA HIS A 66 -28.52 -1.70 0.14
C HIS A 66 -29.43 -2.89 0.46
N GLU A 67 -29.96 -3.56 -0.56
CA GLU A 67 -30.82 -4.73 -0.38
C GLU A 67 -30.08 -5.90 0.27
N THR A 68 -28.80 -6.06 -0.04
CA THR A 68 -27.92 -7.12 0.47
C THR A 68 -26.54 -6.54 0.79
N ASN A 69 -25.77 -7.24 1.62
CA ASN A 69 -24.39 -6.86 1.89
C ASN A 69 -23.52 -6.99 0.63
N ILE A 70 -23.03 -5.86 0.14
CA ILE A 70 -22.13 -5.76 -1.01
C ILE A 70 -20.73 -5.24 -0.62
N GLY A 71 -20.55 -4.91 0.65
CA GLY A 71 -19.29 -4.63 1.32
C GLY A 71 -19.08 -3.16 1.67
N LYS A 72 -18.30 -2.93 2.73
CA LYS A 72 -17.94 -1.60 3.26
C LYS A 72 -17.45 -0.61 2.20
N GLY A 73 -16.58 -1.05 1.29
CA GLY A 73 -16.08 -0.20 0.21
C GLY A 73 -17.18 0.29 -0.72
N ARG A 74 -18.21 -0.55 -0.96
CA ARG A 74 -19.40 -0.14 -1.73
C ARG A 74 -20.25 0.85 -0.95
N ALA A 75 -20.48 0.64 0.34
CA ALA A 75 -21.20 1.57 1.20
C ALA A 75 -20.54 2.96 1.21
N ILE A 76 -19.21 3.03 1.31
CA ILE A 76 -18.43 4.28 1.21
C ILE A 76 -18.63 4.97 -0.15
N LEU A 77 -18.63 4.21 -1.25
CA LEU A 77 -18.85 4.78 -2.58
C LEU A 77 -20.30 5.23 -2.80
N THR A 78 -21.28 4.53 -2.22
CA THR A 78 -22.68 4.95 -2.21
C THR A 78 -22.84 6.28 -1.48
N ALA A 79 -22.27 6.41 -0.28
CA ALA A 79 -22.23 7.67 0.45
C ALA A 79 -21.57 8.78 -0.37
N SER A 80 -20.38 8.52 -0.94
CA SER A 80 -19.64 9.50 -1.74
C SER A 80 -20.42 10.01 -2.95
N ARG A 81 -21.21 9.17 -3.62
CA ARG A 81 -22.06 9.59 -4.75
C ARG A 81 -23.22 10.46 -4.29
N TYR A 82 -23.93 10.02 -3.26
CA TYR A 82 -25.01 10.80 -2.65
C TYR A 82 -24.50 12.18 -2.20
N ILE A 83 -23.36 12.22 -1.53
CA ILE A 83 -22.73 13.46 -1.05
C ILE A 83 -22.38 14.40 -2.22
N GLU A 84 -21.84 13.86 -3.33
CA GLU A 84 -21.56 14.67 -4.53
C GLU A 84 -22.84 15.28 -5.13
N GLU A 85 -23.93 14.51 -5.17
CA GLU A 85 -25.25 14.97 -5.65
C GLU A 85 -25.83 16.08 -4.75
N GLN A 86 -25.55 16.05 -3.44
CA GLN A 86 -25.93 17.11 -2.50
C GLN A 86 -24.95 18.31 -2.52
N GLY A 87 -23.95 18.32 -3.41
CA GLY A 87 -22.96 19.40 -3.50
C GLY A 87 -21.85 19.33 -2.44
N GLY A 88 -21.75 18.24 -1.70
CA GLY A 88 -20.67 18.00 -0.74
C GLY A 88 -19.32 17.81 -1.43
N ARG A 89 -18.26 18.28 -0.76
CA ARG A 89 -16.89 18.31 -1.31
C ARG A 89 -15.95 17.37 -0.59
N PHE A 90 -16.17 17.19 0.71
CA PHE A 90 -15.39 16.33 1.57
C PHE A 90 -16.29 15.34 2.30
N MET A 91 -15.82 14.11 2.41
CA MET A 91 -16.50 13.05 3.15
C MET A 91 -15.54 12.49 4.19
N ILE A 92 -15.97 12.47 5.44
CA ILE A 92 -15.26 11.81 6.54
C ILE A 92 -16.01 10.51 6.84
N THR A 93 -15.32 9.37 6.79
CA THR A 93 -15.90 8.07 7.12
C THR A 93 -15.58 7.69 8.57
N ILE A 94 -16.52 7.08 9.26
CA ILE A 94 -16.32 6.49 10.60
C ILE A 94 -17.14 5.22 10.72
N ASP A 95 -16.54 4.16 11.26
CA ASP A 95 -17.19 2.85 11.35
C ASP A 95 -18.29 2.85 12.42
N ALA A 96 -19.39 2.13 12.16
CA ALA A 96 -20.53 2.06 13.06
C ALA A 96 -20.29 1.22 14.33
N ASP A 97 -19.13 0.58 14.50
CA ASP A 97 -18.84 -0.37 15.59
C ASP A 97 -18.54 0.29 16.95
N GLY A 98 -18.47 1.61 17.00
CA GLY A 98 -18.23 2.40 18.21
C GLY A 98 -16.78 2.40 18.70
N GLN A 99 -15.81 1.86 17.95
CA GLN A 99 -14.39 1.88 18.35
C GLN A 99 -13.75 3.25 18.21
N HIS A 100 -14.28 4.09 17.31
CA HIS A 100 -13.78 5.43 17.04
C HIS A 100 -14.59 6.50 17.77
N ASN A 101 -13.90 7.51 18.31
CA ASN A 101 -14.55 8.66 18.94
C ASN A 101 -15.01 9.66 17.86
N PRO A 102 -16.32 9.95 17.71
CA PRO A 102 -16.80 10.94 16.75
C PRO A 102 -16.23 12.35 16.95
N ALA A 103 -15.78 12.72 18.16
CA ALA A 103 -15.17 14.02 18.41
C ALA A 103 -13.85 14.23 17.62
N ASP A 104 -13.15 13.15 17.27
CA ASP A 104 -11.92 13.23 16.47
C ASP A 104 -12.16 13.74 15.04
N ILE A 105 -13.42 13.81 14.57
CA ILE A 105 -13.81 14.46 13.30
C ILE A 105 -13.25 15.88 13.22
N GLU A 106 -13.26 16.63 14.33
CA GLU A 106 -12.75 18.01 14.38
C GLU A 106 -11.28 18.12 13.97
N LYS A 107 -10.48 17.08 14.20
CA LYS A 107 -9.06 17.04 13.83
C LYS A 107 -8.82 16.95 12.33
N PHE A 108 -9.80 16.42 11.56
CA PHE A 108 -9.69 16.32 10.11
C PHE A 108 -9.97 17.66 9.42
N ILE A 109 -10.87 18.48 9.96
CA ILE A 109 -11.37 19.70 9.32
C ILE A 109 -10.24 20.66 8.91
N PRO A 110 -9.24 20.97 9.76
CA PRO A 110 -8.15 21.89 9.40
C PRO A 110 -7.25 21.38 8.27
N LEU A 111 -7.29 20.08 7.97
CA LEU A 111 -6.46 19.43 6.95
C LEU A 111 -7.15 19.37 5.58
N LEU A 112 -8.45 19.68 5.52
CA LEU A 112 -9.23 19.70 4.29
C LEU A 112 -8.88 20.94 3.46
N ASP A 113 -8.37 20.71 2.25
CA ASP A 113 -8.02 21.77 1.29
C ASP A 113 -8.28 21.27 -0.14
N ASP A 114 -8.99 22.07 -0.93
CA ASP A 114 -9.24 21.77 -2.34
C ASP A 114 -8.02 22.01 -3.23
N ASN A 115 -7.08 22.85 -2.80
CA ASN A 115 -5.87 23.17 -3.57
C ASN A 115 -4.78 22.11 -3.40
N ASP A 116 -4.82 21.39 -2.28
CA ASP A 116 -3.98 20.22 -2.00
C ASP A 116 -4.87 19.00 -1.68
N PRO A 117 -5.54 18.44 -2.70
CA PRO A 117 -6.47 17.33 -2.51
C PRO A 117 -5.74 16.13 -1.93
N ALA A 118 -6.14 15.76 -0.72
CA ALA A 118 -5.51 14.71 0.05
C ALA A 118 -6.53 13.72 0.60
N ILE A 119 -6.14 12.45 0.71
CA ILE A 119 -6.82 11.53 1.64
C ILE A 119 -6.13 11.68 3.00
N ILE A 120 -6.91 12.00 4.02
CA ILE A 120 -6.42 12.14 5.40
C ILE A 120 -6.84 10.88 6.16
N ILE A 121 -5.89 10.27 6.85
CA ILE A 121 -6.08 9.00 7.53
C ILE A 121 -5.93 9.21 9.03
N GLY A 122 -6.93 8.81 9.79
CA GLY A 122 -6.86 8.78 11.24
C GLY A 122 -5.89 7.69 11.69
N SER A 123 -4.69 8.07 12.10
CA SER A 123 -3.69 7.17 12.65
C SER A 123 -4.05 6.84 14.09
N ARG A 124 -4.33 5.56 14.33
CA ARG A 124 -4.69 5.08 15.68
C ARG A 124 -3.44 5.06 16.54
N ASP A 125 -3.56 5.52 17.79
CA ASP A 125 -2.54 5.28 18.79
C ASP A 125 -2.56 3.79 19.19
N PHE A 126 -1.42 3.11 19.07
CA PHE A 126 -1.25 1.69 19.39
C PHE A 126 -0.39 1.48 20.65
N ASP A 127 -0.06 2.54 21.37
CA ASP A 127 0.60 2.47 22.67
C ASP A 127 -0.41 2.39 23.83
N THR A 128 -1.70 2.31 23.52
CA THR A 128 -2.80 2.09 24.47
C THR A 128 -2.91 0.62 24.93
N GLU A 129 -3.44 0.41 26.15
CA GLU A 129 -3.73 -0.93 26.68
C GLU A 129 -4.69 -1.73 25.77
N ASN A 130 -4.55 -3.06 25.76
CA ASN A 130 -5.43 -4.02 25.07
C ASN A 130 -5.43 -4.04 23.52
N VAL A 131 -4.42 -3.48 22.84
CA VAL A 131 -4.23 -3.68 21.40
C VAL A 131 -3.96 -5.17 21.10
N PRO A 132 -4.78 -5.86 20.28
CA PRO A 132 -4.50 -7.24 19.90
C PRO A 132 -3.23 -7.32 19.05
N GLY A 133 -2.28 -8.22 19.40
CA GLY A 133 -1.04 -8.39 18.62
C GLY A 133 -1.25 -8.69 17.13
N LYS A 134 -2.35 -9.37 16.79
CA LYS A 134 -2.77 -9.61 15.39
C LYS A 134 -3.07 -8.32 14.63
N SER A 135 -3.64 -7.30 15.29
CA SER A 135 -3.92 -6.00 14.70
C SER A 135 -2.64 -5.21 14.43
N ARG A 136 -1.64 -5.30 15.33
CA ARG A 136 -0.31 -4.69 15.10
C ARG A 136 0.39 -5.30 13.88
N PHE A 137 0.41 -6.63 13.77
CA PHE A 137 1.00 -7.31 12.61
C PHE A 137 0.28 -6.97 11.31
N GLY A 138 -1.07 -7.01 11.30
CA GLY A 138 -1.87 -6.66 10.13
C GLY A 138 -1.59 -5.24 9.62
N ARG A 139 -1.44 -4.28 10.54
CA ARG A 139 -1.06 -2.90 10.23
C ARG A 139 0.30 -2.81 9.57
N GLU A 140 1.34 -3.38 10.19
CA GLU A 140 2.70 -3.36 9.64
C GLU A 140 2.75 -4.00 8.25
N PHE A 141 2.04 -5.13 8.08
CA PHE A 141 1.92 -5.81 6.80
C PHE A 141 1.28 -4.92 5.73
N ALA A 142 0.14 -4.27 6.04
CA ALA A 142 -0.54 -3.39 5.10
C ALA A 142 0.27 -2.13 4.79
N ASN A 143 0.92 -1.53 5.78
CA ASN A 143 1.82 -0.38 5.60
C ASN A 143 3.01 -0.74 4.70
N PHE A 144 3.59 -1.93 4.92
CA PHE A 144 4.65 -2.46 4.08
C PHE A 144 4.21 -2.55 2.62
N TRP A 145 3.05 -3.17 2.35
CA TRP A 145 2.56 -3.30 0.97
C TRP A 145 2.20 -1.97 0.34
N LEU A 146 1.53 -1.07 1.06
CA LEU A 146 1.23 0.26 0.52
C LEU A 146 2.51 1.01 0.12
N ARG A 147 3.59 0.88 0.91
CA ARG A 147 4.90 1.43 0.55
C ARG A 147 5.48 0.78 -0.70
N ILE A 148 5.36 -0.54 -0.84
CA ILE A 148 5.77 -1.28 -2.04
C ILE A 148 4.88 -0.99 -3.26
N GLU A 149 3.67 -0.48 -3.07
CA GLU A 149 2.73 -0.11 -4.16
C GLU A 149 2.83 1.36 -4.58
N THR A 150 3.10 2.26 -3.63
CA THR A 150 3.07 3.71 -3.88
C THR A 150 4.41 4.41 -3.69
N GLY A 151 5.30 3.84 -2.87
CA GLY A 151 6.53 4.47 -2.41
C GLY A 151 6.32 5.45 -1.25
N ILE A 152 5.08 5.57 -0.74
CA ILE A 152 4.70 6.46 0.35
C ILE A 152 4.71 5.67 1.67
N TYR A 153 5.17 6.32 2.74
CA TYR A 153 5.11 5.80 4.09
C TYR A 153 3.94 6.44 4.85
N ILE A 154 3.18 5.63 5.57
CA ILE A 154 2.02 6.01 6.38
C ILE A 154 2.01 5.15 7.64
N ASP A 155 1.62 5.73 8.77
CA ASP A 155 1.65 5.07 10.09
C ASP A 155 0.55 4.02 10.26
N ASP A 156 -0.63 4.24 9.68
CA ASP A 156 -1.76 3.32 9.78
C ASP A 156 -2.68 3.38 8.56
N CYS A 157 -2.30 2.68 7.50
CA CYS A 157 -3.10 2.63 6.27
C CYS A 157 -4.38 1.79 6.38
N GLN A 158 -4.65 1.15 7.51
CA GLN A 158 -5.82 0.27 7.71
C GLN A 158 -6.95 0.92 8.50
N SER A 159 -6.74 2.09 9.09
CA SER A 159 -7.80 2.79 9.81
C SER A 159 -8.97 3.13 8.89
N GLY A 160 -10.21 2.82 9.30
CA GLY A 160 -11.43 3.15 8.57
C GLY A 160 -11.84 4.62 8.71
N PHE A 161 -11.27 5.32 9.69
CA PHE A 161 -11.54 6.73 9.94
C PHE A 161 -10.73 7.60 9.00
N ARG A 162 -11.34 8.10 7.93
CA ARG A 162 -10.65 8.84 6.87
C ARG A 162 -11.46 9.98 6.31
N ALA A 163 -10.78 11.03 5.88
CA ALA A 163 -11.38 12.05 5.02
C ALA A 163 -10.98 11.84 3.56
N TYR A 164 -11.96 11.98 2.67
CA TYR A 164 -11.82 11.85 1.23
C TYR A 164 -12.30 13.12 0.53
N PRO A 165 -11.59 13.56 -0.53
CA PRO A 165 -12.10 14.59 -1.42
C PRO A 165 -13.05 13.92 -2.43
N VAL A 166 -14.35 14.17 -2.28
CA VAL A 166 -15.46 13.42 -2.89
C VAL A 166 -15.33 13.34 -4.42
N ARG A 167 -15.05 14.48 -5.06
CA ARG A 167 -14.86 14.59 -6.51
C ARG A 167 -13.81 13.61 -7.05
N TYR A 168 -12.70 13.42 -6.32
CA TYR A 168 -11.62 12.53 -6.77
C TYR A 168 -11.96 11.08 -6.47
N LEU A 169 -12.60 10.81 -5.32
CA LEU A 169 -13.04 9.48 -4.94
C LEU A 169 -13.97 8.87 -6.00
N ASN A 170 -14.98 9.63 -6.46
CA ASN A 170 -15.95 9.16 -7.45
C ASN A 170 -15.37 8.97 -8.86
N ARG A 171 -14.24 9.63 -9.17
CA ARG A 171 -13.54 9.49 -10.47
C ARG A 171 -12.58 8.31 -10.50
N MET A 172 -12.17 7.79 -9.35
CA MET A 172 -11.24 6.66 -9.28
C MET A 172 -11.94 5.34 -9.65
N LYS A 173 -11.30 4.54 -10.51
CA LYS A 173 -11.77 3.19 -10.85
C LYS A 173 -11.41 2.20 -9.75
N LEU A 174 -12.19 2.19 -8.68
CA LEU A 174 -11.98 1.32 -7.52
C LEU A 174 -12.61 -0.06 -7.76
N ARG A 175 -11.88 -1.12 -7.38
CA ARG A 175 -12.26 -2.53 -7.51
C ARG A 175 -12.51 -3.17 -6.17
N GLY A 176 -11.82 -2.71 -5.12
CA GLY A 176 -12.05 -3.19 -3.76
C GLY A 176 -13.49 -2.95 -3.34
N ALA A 177 -14.07 -3.91 -2.62
CA ALA A 177 -15.45 -3.84 -2.18
C ALA A 177 -15.57 -4.07 -0.67
N HIS A 178 -14.61 -4.75 -0.04
CA HIS A 178 -14.65 -5.12 1.37
C HIS A 178 -13.38 -4.55 2.05
N TYR A 179 -12.71 -5.31 2.92
CA TYR A 179 -11.46 -4.92 3.58
C TYR A 179 -10.27 -4.71 2.63
N ASP A 180 -10.43 -5.06 1.35
CA ASP A 180 -9.46 -4.80 0.29
C ASP A 180 -9.60 -3.39 -0.31
N PHE A 181 -10.70 -2.69 -0.01
CA PHE A 181 -10.95 -1.32 -0.46
C PHE A 181 -9.91 -0.34 0.07
N GLU A 182 -9.52 -0.48 1.34
CA GLU A 182 -8.58 0.40 2.01
C GLU A 182 -7.23 0.46 1.29
N ALA A 183 -6.70 -0.68 0.83
CA ALA A 183 -5.47 -0.75 0.05
C ALA A 183 -5.68 -0.17 -1.37
N ASP A 184 -6.76 -0.57 -2.04
CA ASP A 184 -7.05 -0.16 -3.42
C ASP A 184 -7.24 1.36 -3.55
N VAL A 185 -7.95 1.98 -2.61
CA VAL A 185 -8.21 3.43 -2.64
C VAL A 185 -6.97 4.25 -2.38
N LEU A 186 -6.12 3.86 -1.41
CA LEU A 186 -4.90 4.59 -1.10
C LEU A 186 -3.86 4.48 -2.21
N ALA A 187 -3.68 3.28 -2.77
CA ALA A 187 -2.75 3.07 -3.88
C ALA A 187 -3.14 3.89 -5.11
N LYS A 188 -4.42 3.83 -5.51
CA LYS A 188 -4.92 4.58 -6.66
C LYS A 188 -4.95 6.08 -6.43
N ALA A 189 -5.25 6.56 -5.22
CA ALA A 189 -5.19 7.98 -4.90
C ALA A 189 -3.76 8.52 -5.04
N ALA A 190 -2.77 7.80 -4.49
CA ALA A 190 -1.36 8.16 -4.61
C ALA A 190 -0.89 8.20 -6.08
N TRP A 191 -1.32 7.23 -6.88
CA TRP A 191 -1.01 7.18 -8.32
C TRP A 191 -1.76 8.25 -9.13
N ALA A 192 -2.95 8.63 -8.68
CA ALA A 192 -3.74 9.72 -9.25
C ALA A 192 -3.19 11.11 -8.91
N GLY A 193 -2.22 11.18 -7.99
CA GLY A 193 -1.50 12.40 -7.62
C GLY A 193 -1.97 13.06 -6.34
N LEU A 194 -2.94 12.47 -5.63
CA LEU A 194 -3.39 12.97 -4.34
C LEU A 194 -2.31 12.76 -3.28
N THR A 195 -2.25 13.69 -2.33
CA THR A 195 -1.40 13.54 -1.14
C THR A 195 -2.07 12.59 -0.15
N LEU A 196 -1.27 11.80 0.59
CA LEU A 196 -1.77 11.01 1.71
C LEU A 196 -1.24 11.66 3.00
N LYS A 197 -2.15 12.07 3.89
CA LYS A 197 -1.86 12.74 5.16
C LYS A 197 -2.35 11.89 6.32
N THR A 198 -1.77 12.06 7.51
CA THR A 198 -2.19 11.40 8.74
C THR A 198 -2.59 12.41 9.81
N VAL A 199 -3.49 12.01 10.69
CA VAL A 199 -3.88 12.76 11.89
C VAL A 199 -4.11 11.77 13.03
N GLU A 200 -3.64 12.08 14.23
CA GLU A 200 -3.75 11.16 15.37
C GLU A 200 -5.18 11.11 15.93
N ILE A 201 -5.70 9.90 16.11
CA ILE A 201 -7.06 9.66 16.63
C ILE A 201 -7.04 8.66 17.79
N GLY A 202 -8.02 8.79 18.68
CA GLY A 202 -8.25 7.84 19.75
C GLY A 202 -9.00 6.61 19.25
N VAL A 203 -8.70 5.45 19.86
CA VAL A 203 -9.44 4.21 19.63
C VAL A 203 -9.76 3.53 20.95
N VAL A 204 -11.01 3.12 21.08
CA VAL A 204 -11.47 2.30 22.20
C VAL A 204 -11.56 0.86 21.71
N TYR A 205 -10.74 -0.02 22.29
CA TYR A 205 -10.84 -1.45 22.04
C TYR A 205 -11.83 -2.08 23.03
N PRO A 206 -12.96 -2.64 22.56
CA PRO A 206 -13.89 -3.33 23.43
C PRO A 206 -13.25 -4.58 24.05
N GLU A 207 -13.76 -4.99 25.22
CA GLU A 207 -13.30 -6.18 25.93
C GLU A 207 -13.30 -7.44 25.03
N PRO A 208 -12.33 -8.36 25.21
CA PRO A 208 -12.28 -9.61 24.45
C PRO A 208 -13.62 -10.35 24.52
N GLY A 209 -14.23 -10.64 23.36
CA GLY A 209 -15.49 -11.38 23.24
C GLY A 209 -16.74 -10.52 22.91
N LYS A 210 -16.71 -9.21 23.15
CA LYS A 210 -17.78 -8.28 22.71
C LYS A 210 -17.55 -7.73 21.29
N ARG A 211 -16.42 -8.06 20.69
CA ARG A 211 -16.06 -7.60 19.35
C ARG A 211 -16.81 -8.37 18.27
N VAL A 212 -17.77 -7.72 17.64
CA VAL A 212 -18.37 -8.20 16.40
C VAL A 212 -17.43 -7.83 15.26
N SER A 213 -16.76 -8.81 14.65
CA SER A 213 -15.99 -8.61 13.43
C SER A 213 -16.56 -9.47 12.33
N SER A 214 -16.95 -8.85 11.22
CA SER A 214 -17.40 -9.57 10.01
C SER A 214 -16.22 -10.12 9.18
N PHE A 215 -14.99 -10.04 9.68
CA PHE A 215 -13.78 -10.49 8.99
C PHE A 215 -13.72 -12.03 8.90
N ARG A 216 -13.61 -12.55 7.68
CA ARG A 216 -13.51 -13.98 7.37
C ARG A 216 -12.06 -14.31 7.04
N PRO A 217 -11.28 -14.94 7.95
CA PRO A 217 -9.83 -15.00 7.85
C PRO A 217 -9.28 -15.51 6.53
N PHE A 218 -9.82 -16.60 5.99
CA PHE A 218 -9.30 -17.17 4.74
C PHE A 218 -9.67 -16.35 3.51
N ILE A 219 -10.97 -16.06 3.35
CA ILE A 219 -11.50 -15.38 2.16
C ILE A 219 -11.00 -13.94 2.08
N ASP A 220 -10.99 -13.21 3.18
CA ASP A 220 -10.55 -11.82 3.18
C ASP A 220 -9.04 -11.70 3.01
N ASN A 221 -8.23 -12.59 3.60
CA ASN A 221 -6.79 -12.63 3.31
C ASN A 221 -6.50 -12.94 1.84
N LEU A 222 -7.28 -13.84 1.20
CA LEU A 222 -7.12 -14.13 -0.23
C LEU A 222 -7.49 -12.91 -1.10
N ARG A 223 -8.57 -12.20 -0.75
CA ARG A 223 -8.98 -10.96 -1.45
C ARG A 223 -7.90 -9.88 -1.31
N ILE A 224 -7.42 -9.64 -0.10
CA ILE A 224 -6.36 -8.67 0.20
C ILE A 224 -5.08 -9.03 -0.57
N SER A 225 -4.66 -10.29 -0.53
CA SER A 225 -3.46 -10.77 -1.24
C SER A 225 -3.58 -10.60 -2.75
N ARG A 226 -4.75 -10.91 -3.33
CA ARG A 226 -5.02 -10.68 -4.76
C ARG A 226 -4.98 -9.19 -5.11
N THR A 227 -5.52 -8.32 -4.25
CA THR A 227 -5.47 -6.87 -4.46
C THR A 227 -4.04 -6.36 -4.44
N HIS A 228 -3.23 -6.75 -3.46
CA HIS A 228 -1.80 -6.39 -3.42
C HIS A 228 -1.05 -6.90 -4.66
N ALA A 229 -1.23 -8.16 -5.05
CA ALA A 229 -0.61 -8.71 -6.26
C ALA A 229 -1.00 -7.93 -7.52
N MET A 230 -2.28 -7.56 -7.65
CA MET A 230 -2.78 -6.74 -8.75
C MET A 230 -2.16 -5.33 -8.74
N LEU A 231 -2.08 -4.68 -7.57
CA LEU A 231 -1.51 -3.34 -7.43
C LEU A 231 -0.01 -3.33 -7.75
N ILE A 232 0.73 -4.33 -7.26
CA ILE A 232 2.15 -4.49 -7.60
C ILE A 232 2.32 -4.76 -9.10
N GLY A 233 1.47 -5.61 -9.69
CA GLY A 233 1.46 -5.84 -11.13
C GLY A 233 1.25 -4.54 -11.92
N GLN A 234 0.28 -3.71 -11.52
CA GLN A 234 0.06 -2.39 -12.13
C GLN A 234 1.23 -1.43 -11.91
N ARG A 235 1.86 -1.48 -10.73
CA ARG A 235 3.08 -0.72 -10.45
C ARG A 235 4.24 -1.18 -11.32
N LEU A 236 4.41 -2.47 -11.59
CA LEU A 236 5.53 -2.99 -12.38
C LEU A 236 5.31 -2.86 -13.88
N LEU A 237 4.07 -2.95 -14.36
CA LEU A 237 3.75 -2.77 -15.77
C LEU A 237 3.77 -1.28 -16.16
N PRO A 238 4.11 -0.93 -17.41
CA PRO A 238 4.15 0.46 -17.90
C PRO A 238 2.74 1.00 -18.19
N ILE A 239 1.78 0.75 -17.30
CA ILE A 239 0.40 1.19 -17.43
C ILE A 239 0.30 2.66 -17.03
N LYS A 240 -0.29 3.49 -17.89
CA LYS A 240 -0.64 4.87 -17.56
C LYS A 240 -1.78 4.86 -16.55
N HIS A 241 -1.53 5.42 -15.38
CA HIS A 241 -2.54 5.62 -14.35
C HIS A 241 -3.22 6.97 -14.60
N ASN A 242 -4.54 7.02 -14.45
CA ASN A 242 -5.28 8.29 -14.55
C ASN A 242 -4.80 9.23 -13.45
N ARG A 243 -4.13 10.31 -13.86
CA ARG A 243 -3.70 11.37 -12.94
C ARG A 243 -4.72 12.48 -12.96
N PHE A 244 -5.26 12.81 -11.79
CA PHE A 244 -6.19 13.91 -11.61
C PHE A 244 -5.50 15.17 -11.10
N VAL A 245 -4.32 15.02 -10.50
CA VAL A 245 -3.50 16.10 -9.96
C VAL A 245 -2.13 16.05 -10.61
N GLU A 246 -1.71 17.14 -11.26
CA GLU A 246 -0.38 17.23 -11.84
C GLU A 246 0.68 17.35 -10.74
N LYS A 247 1.57 16.35 -10.63
CA LYS A 247 2.80 16.51 -9.85
C LYS A 247 3.77 17.40 -10.61
N LYS A 248 4.52 18.25 -9.88
CA LYS A 248 5.67 18.99 -10.43
C LYS A 248 6.56 18.01 -11.20
N LYS A 249 6.75 18.26 -12.50
CA LYS A 249 7.64 17.43 -13.33
C LYS A 249 9.05 17.47 -12.73
N PRO A 250 9.78 16.34 -12.70
CA PRO A 250 11.17 16.35 -12.27
C PRO A 250 11.95 17.31 -13.16
N ASP A 251 12.83 18.12 -12.55
CA ASP A 251 13.65 19.08 -13.29
C ASP A 251 14.67 18.32 -14.15
N LEU A 252 14.37 18.17 -15.44
CA LEU A 252 15.21 17.49 -16.41
C LEU A 252 16.58 18.17 -16.60
N ARG A 253 16.76 19.42 -16.14
CA ARG A 253 18.08 20.09 -16.13
C ARG A 253 19.08 19.35 -15.25
N ILE A 254 18.63 18.52 -14.30
CA ILE A 254 19.51 17.72 -13.45
C ILE A 254 20.35 16.71 -14.23
N LEU A 255 19.88 16.25 -15.40
CA LEU A 255 20.63 15.37 -16.30
C LEU A 255 21.91 16.03 -16.84
N ARG A 256 21.94 17.38 -16.90
CA ARG A 256 23.13 18.14 -17.32
C ARG A 256 24.19 18.27 -16.22
N HIS A 257 23.91 17.81 -15.01
CA HIS A 257 24.81 17.92 -13.85
C HIS A 257 25.11 16.53 -13.26
N PRO A 258 26.08 15.77 -13.82
CA PRO A 258 26.30 14.37 -13.50
C PRO A 258 26.64 14.13 -12.02
N LEU A 259 27.41 15.02 -11.39
CA LEU A 259 27.71 14.95 -9.96
C LEU A 259 26.47 15.15 -9.08
N ARG A 260 25.54 16.03 -9.50
CA ARG A 260 24.29 16.29 -8.77
C ARG A 260 23.33 15.11 -8.91
N LEU A 261 23.26 14.52 -10.10
CA LEU A 261 22.52 13.30 -10.37
C LEU A 261 23.05 12.12 -9.56
N LEU A 262 24.37 11.93 -9.53
CA LEU A 262 25.02 10.87 -8.72
C LEU A 262 24.72 11.05 -7.23
N LYS A 263 24.86 12.28 -6.71
CA LYS A 263 24.56 12.58 -5.30
C LYS A 263 23.08 12.36 -4.97
N MET A 264 22.17 12.61 -5.91
CA MET A 264 20.74 12.32 -5.76
C MET A 264 20.49 10.80 -5.72
N LEU A 265 21.03 10.05 -6.68
CA LEU A 265 20.89 8.59 -6.75
C LEU A 265 21.47 7.88 -5.52
N LEU A 266 22.57 8.39 -4.95
CA LEU A 266 23.17 7.85 -3.71
C LEU A 266 22.31 8.09 -2.46
N ARG A 267 21.46 9.13 -2.47
CA ARG A 267 20.61 9.49 -1.33
C ARG A 267 19.23 8.83 -1.36
N GLU A 268 18.89 8.09 -2.41
CA GLU A 268 17.60 7.41 -2.51
C GLU A 268 17.52 6.18 -1.59
N ASN A 269 16.50 6.14 -0.73
CA ASN A 269 16.12 4.98 0.09
C ASN A 269 17.28 4.29 0.84
N VAL A 270 18.02 5.08 1.64
CA VAL A 270 19.24 4.66 2.36
C VAL A 270 18.96 3.83 3.63
N THR A 271 17.73 3.38 3.86
CA THR A 271 17.46 2.52 5.04
C THR A 271 18.12 1.16 4.84
N PRO A 272 18.61 0.48 5.90
CA PRO A 272 19.20 -0.86 5.77
C PRO A 272 18.30 -1.85 5.03
N ALA A 273 16.99 -1.83 5.32
CA ALA A 273 15.99 -2.63 4.61
C ALA A 273 15.83 -2.22 3.13
N GLY A 274 15.89 -0.93 2.81
CA GLY A 274 15.82 -0.43 1.44
C GLY A 274 17.03 -0.84 0.60
N LEU A 275 18.23 -0.79 1.19
CA LEU A 275 19.46 -1.27 0.55
C LEU A 275 19.43 -2.79 0.36
N ALA A 276 18.98 -3.54 1.36
CA ALA A 276 18.82 -4.99 1.27
C ALA A 276 17.82 -5.39 0.17
N ALA A 277 16.66 -4.72 0.07
CA ALA A 277 15.68 -4.96 -0.97
C ALA A 277 16.23 -4.61 -2.37
N ALA A 278 16.97 -3.50 -2.49
CA ALA A 278 17.65 -3.14 -3.74
C ALA A 278 18.66 -4.21 -4.17
N ALA A 279 19.47 -4.71 -3.23
CA ALA A 279 20.43 -5.76 -3.46
C ALA A 279 19.76 -7.08 -3.85
N ALA A 280 18.67 -7.45 -3.17
CA ALA A 280 17.87 -8.63 -3.50
C ALA A 280 17.37 -8.62 -4.95
N VAL A 281 16.77 -7.50 -5.37
CA VAL A 281 16.28 -7.31 -6.74
C VAL A 281 17.42 -7.37 -7.75
N GLY A 282 18.54 -6.70 -7.45
CA GLY A 282 19.73 -6.71 -8.30
C GLY A 282 20.24 -8.13 -8.55
N ILE A 283 20.42 -8.92 -7.50
CA ILE A 283 20.87 -10.31 -7.58
C ILE A 283 19.85 -11.18 -8.29
N PHE A 284 18.57 -11.06 -7.93
CA PHE A 284 17.52 -11.89 -8.52
C PHE A 284 17.53 -11.81 -10.05
N PHE A 285 17.57 -10.60 -10.62
CA PHE A 285 17.60 -10.42 -12.07
C PHE A 285 18.98 -10.67 -12.70
N ALA A 286 20.08 -10.52 -11.94
CA ALA A 286 21.42 -10.83 -12.44
C ALA A 286 21.67 -12.34 -12.63
N ILE A 287 20.96 -13.19 -11.88
CA ILE A 287 21.09 -14.66 -11.95
C ILE A 287 20.26 -15.26 -13.08
N LEU A 288 19.14 -14.63 -13.47
CA LEU A 288 18.29 -15.09 -14.57
C LEU A 288 19.04 -15.02 -15.91
N PRO A 289 18.69 -15.87 -16.89
CA PRO A 289 19.28 -15.87 -18.25
C PRO A 289 18.78 -14.69 -19.11
N LEU A 290 18.90 -13.46 -18.60
CA LEU A 290 18.48 -12.20 -19.23
C LEU A 290 19.65 -11.57 -20.00
N LEU A 291 20.09 -12.27 -21.04
CA LEU A 291 21.25 -11.90 -21.85
C LEU A 291 21.12 -10.46 -22.38
N PHE A 292 22.15 -9.65 -22.13
CA PHE A 292 22.29 -8.26 -22.59
C PHE A 292 21.25 -7.25 -22.05
N VAL A 293 20.19 -7.69 -21.36
CA VAL A 293 19.10 -6.81 -20.89
C VAL A 293 18.93 -6.78 -19.38
N HIS A 294 19.60 -7.65 -18.61
CA HIS A 294 19.47 -7.73 -17.15
C HIS A 294 19.69 -6.37 -16.45
N THR A 295 20.71 -5.60 -16.82
CA THR A 295 20.95 -4.27 -16.21
C THR A 295 19.80 -3.30 -16.46
N ILE A 296 19.22 -3.31 -17.67
CA ILE A 296 18.05 -2.47 -18.02
C ILE A 296 16.84 -2.89 -17.19
N ILE A 297 16.62 -4.20 -17.04
CA ILE A 297 15.52 -4.76 -16.24
C ILE A 297 15.70 -4.41 -14.74
N ILE A 298 16.92 -4.56 -14.20
CA ILE A 298 17.26 -4.17 -12.83
C ILE A 298 16.94 -2.68 -12.61
N LEU A 299 17.42 -1.81 -13.50
CA LEU A 299 17.15 -0.37 -13.43
C LEU A 299 15.66 -0.05 -13.52
N TYR A 300 14.94 -0.73 -14.42
CA TYR A 300 13.51 -0.59 -14.59
C TYR A 300 12.77 -0.96 -13.31
N VAL A 301 12.97 -2.17 -12.79
CA VAL A 301 12.29 -2.67 -11.58
C VAL A 301 12.67 -1.84 -10.36
N ALA A 302 13.95 -1.51 -10.17
CA ALA A 302 14.41 -0.65 -9.07
C ALA A 302 13.78 0.75 -9.13
N THR A 303 13.58 1.30 -10.33
CA THR A 303 12.88 2.57 -10.52
C THR A 303 11.40 2.44 -10.16
N ARG A 304 10.72 1.42 -10.69
CA ARG A 304 9.29 1.21 -10.43
C ARG A 304 9.03 0.97 -8.95
N LEU A 305 9.83 0.17 -8.27
CA LEU A 305 9.70 -0.13 -6.84
C LEU A 305 10.28 0.94 -5.90
N ASN A 306 10.83 2.03 -6.44
CA ASN A 306 11.50 3.07 -5.66
C ASN A 306 12.62 2.50 -4.76
N LEU A 307 13.48 1.64 -5.32
CA LEU A 307 14.66 1.07 -4.66
C LEU A 307 15.92 1.89 -4.98
N ASN A 308 17.00 1.68 -4.24
CA ASN A 308 18.29 2.30 -4.54
C ASN A 308 18.89 1.69 -5.82
N LYS A 309 18.94 2.48 -6.90
CA LYS A 309 19.35 2.00 -8.24
C LYS A 309 20.84 1.65 -8.27
N ILE A 310 21.66 2.38 -7.52
CA ILE A 310 23.10 2.16 -7.48
C ILE A 310 23.38 0.79 -6.85
N VAL A 311 22.80 0.50 -5.69
CA VAL A 311 22.97 -0.81 -5.05
C VAL A 311 22.42 -1.92 -5.95
N ALA A 312 21.21 -1.77 -6.48
CA ALA A 312 20.60 -2.78 -7.33
C ALA A 312 21.45 -3.15 -8.56
N VAL A 313 22.09 -2.16 -9.19
CA VAL A 313 22.97 -2.38 -10.34
C VAL A 313 24.34 -2.92 -9.92
N ASN A 314 24.96 -2.41 -8.86
CA ASN A 314 26.34 -2.79 -8.50
C ASN A 314 26.44 -4.24 -8.03
N VAL A 315 25.43 -4.77 -7.35
CA VAL A 315 25.46 -6.16 -6.86
C VAL A 315 25.48 -7.19 -7.99
N GLN A 316 25.08 -6.82 -9.21
CA GLN A 316 25.06 -7.74 -10.36
C GLN A 316 26.45 -8.29 -10.70
N HIS A 317 27.53 -7.57 -10.36
CA HIS A 317 28.90 -8.00 -10.61
C HIS A 317 29.31 -9.23 -9.77
N ILE A 318 28.60 -9.50 -8.67
CA ILE A 318 28.76 -10.73 -7.88
C ILE A 318 28.36 -11.96 -8.71
N CYS A 319 27.44 -11.79 -9.66
CA CYS A 319 26.93 -12.84 -10.52
C CYS A 319 27.65 -12.94 -11.88
N ALA A 320 28.86 -12.38 -11.99
CA ALA A 320 29.61 -12.39 -13.23
C ALA A 320 29.87 -13.83 -13.74
N PRO A 321 29.80 -14.07 -15.06
CA PRO A 321 30.24 -15.31 -15.66
C PRO A 321 31.71 -15.63 -15.33
N PRO A 322 32.11 -16.91 -15.29
CA PRO A 322 31.32 -18.10 -15.65
C PRO A 322 30.57 -18.76 -14.50
N PHE A 323 30.86 -18.41 -13.24
CA PHE A 323 30.51 -19.25 -12.08
C PHE A 323 29.00 -19.38 -11.82
N VAL A 324 28.28 -18.26 -11.76
CA VAL A 324 26.85 -18.29 -11.45
C VAL A 324 26.01 -18.90 -12.57
N PRO A 325 26.25 -18.58 -13.86
CA PRO A 325 25.60 -19.30 -14.96
C PRO A 325 25.91 -20.80 -14.94
N ALA A 326 27.16 -21.21 -14.68
CA ALA A 326 27.53 -22.62 -14.59
C ALA A 326 26.78 -23.35 -13.47
N LEU A 327 26.70 -22.75 -12.29
CA LEU A 327 25.92 -23.29 -11.17
C LEU A 327 24.43 -23.43 -11.53
N CYS A 328 23.85 -22.45 -12.21
CA CYS A 328 22.45 -22.54 -12.64
C CYS A 328 22.24 -23.65 -13.68
N ILE A 329 23.15 -23.76 -14.66
CA ILE A 329 23.11 -24.84 -15.67
C ILE A 329 23.21 -26.20 -15.00
N GLU A 330 24.12 -26.39 -14.06
CA GLU A 330 24.32 -27.65 -13.35
C GLU A 330 23.08 -28.07 -12.55
N VAL A 331 22.49 -27.14 -11.79
CA VAL A 331 21.23 -27.38 -11.07
C VAL A 331 20.08 -27.67 -12.02
N GLY A 332 19.95 -26.90 -13.11
CA GLY A 332 18.90 -27.11 -14.09
C GLY A 332 19.04 -28.42 -14.88
N TYR A 333 20.28 -28.83 -15.17
CA TYR A 333 20.58 -30.12 -15.76
C TYR A 333 20.16 -31.26 -14.84
N PHE A 334 20.53 -31.18 -13.56
CA PHE A 334 20.10 -32.15 -12.54
C PHE A 334 18.57 -32.23 -12.43
N MET A 335 17.87 -31.08 -12.44
CA MET A 335 16.41 -31.05 -12.42
C MET A 335 15.77 -31.74 -13.63
N ARG A 336 16.42 -31.70 -14.80
CA ARG A 336 15.90 -32.26 -16.04
C ARG A 336 16.27 -33.73 -16.23
N HIS A 337 17.47 -34.13 -15.81
CA HIS A 337 18.06 -35.43 -16.13
C HIS A 337 18.22 -36.36 -14.93
N GLY A 338 18.17 -35.83 -13.70
CA GLY A 338 18.36 -36.61 -12.46
C GLY A 338 19.82 -36.95 -12.15
N GLU A 339 20.77 -36.47 -12.95
CA GLU A 339 22.21 -36.67 -12.77
C GLU A 339 22.98 -35.35 -12.94
N TRP A 340 24.20 -35.31 -12.40
CA TRP A 340 25.05 -34.13 -12.47
C TRP A 340 25.79 -34.03 -13.80
N LEU A 341 26.04 -32.80 -14.25
CA LEU A 341 26.72 -32.54 -15.51
C LEU A 341 28.22 -32.85 -15.40
N THR A 342 28.64 -34.02 -15.87
CA THR A 342 30.04 -34.50 -15.73
C THR A 342 30.95 -34.09 -16.90
N ASN A 343 30.38 -33.78 -18.07
CA ASN A 343 31.13 -33.41 -19.28
C ASN A 343 30.90 -31.94 -19.63
N VAL A 344 31.65 -31.03 -19.00
CA VAL A 344 31.63 -29.59 -19.32
C VAL A 344 32.89 -29.22 -20.11
N SER A 345 32.74 -28.95 -21.40
CA SER A 345 33.77 -28.31 -22.23
C SER A 345 33.21 -27.06 -22.90
N PHE A 346 34.07 -26.08 -23.21
CA PHE A 346 33.64 -24.87 -23.95
C PHE A 346 32.91 -25.23 -25.26
N GLU A 347 33.38 -26.27 -25.95
CA GLU A 347 32.79 -26.76 -27.20
C GLU A 347 31.37 -27.32 -27.01
N THR A 348 31.15 -28.11 -25.95
CA THR A 348 29.82 -28.62 -25.58
C THR A 348 28.85 -27.51 -25.16
N VAL A 349 29.33 -26.47 -24.45
CA VAL A 349 28.50 -25.35 -24.02
C VAL A 349 27.98 -24.52 -25.19
N PHE A 350 28.81 -24.29 -26.21
CA PHE A 350 28.40 -23.54 -27.40
C PHE A 350 27.55 -24.38 -28.37
N SER A 351 27.91 -25.64 -28.59
CA SER A 351 27.13 -26.53 -29.47
C SER A 351 25.74 -26.87 -28.92
N GLN A 352 25.59 -26.91 -27.59
CA GLN A 352 24.33 -27.19 -26.88
C GLN A 352 23.74 -25.94 -26.25
N PHE A 353 24.06 -24.76 -26.78
CA PHE A 353 23.67 -23.48 -26.18
C PHE A 353 22.16 -23.35 -25.89
N PRO A 354 21.23 -23.79 -26.77
CA PRO A 354 19.80 -23.74 -26.48
C PRO A 354 19.41 -24.61 -25.27
N GLU A 355 19.95 -25.82 -25.15
CA GLU A 355 19.70 -26.72 -24.03
C GLU A 355 20.25 -26.12 -22.73
N ARG A 356 21.49 -25.59 -22.78
CA ARG A 356 22.11 -24.93 -21.63
C ARG A 356 21.33 -23.69 -21.19
N LEU A 357 20.68 -22.98 -22.11
CA LEU A 357 19.85 -21.83 -21.76
C LEU A 357 18.59 -22.25 -21.00
N VAL A 358 17.96 -23.36 -21.38
CA VAL A 358 16.80 -23.92 -20.67
C VAL A 358 17.20 -24.39 -19.27
N GLU A 359 18.33 -25.07 -19.16
CA GLU A 359 18.86 -25.52 -17.87
C GLU A 359 19.23 -24.33 -16.98
N TRP A 360 19.89 -23.30 -17.55
CA TRP A 360 20.13 -22.06 -16.82
C TRP A 360 18.82 -21.47 -16.32
N LEU A 361 17.78 -21.37 -17.16
CA LEU A 361 16.48 -20.88 -16.72
C LEU A 361 15.94 -21.71 -15.54
N LEU A 362 15.91 -23.04 -15.65
CA LEU A 362 15.40 -23.92 -14.59
C LEU A 362 16.19 -23.79 -13.29
N GLY A 363 17.53 -23.85 -13.33
CA GLY A 363 18.33 -23.71 -12.13
C GLY A 363 18.27 -22.31 -11.53
N SER A 364 18.12 -21.27 -12.36
CA SER A 364 17.96 -19.90 -11.88
C SER A 364 16.67 -19.71 -11.06
N LEU A 365 15.61 -20.52 -11.27
CA LEU A 365 14.40 -20.48 -10.43
C LEU A 365 14.66 -20.85 -8.96
N ILE A 366 15.74 -21.60 -8.69
CA ILE A 366 16.17 -21.98 -7.34
C ILE A 366 17.29 -21.06 -6.86
N ILE A 367 18.32 -20.87 -7.69
CA ILE A 367 19.52 -20.12 -7.32
C ILE A 367 19.23 -18.62 -7.17
N ALA A 368 18.33 -18.03 -7.98
CA ALA A 368 18.03 -16.60 -7.90
C ALA A 368 17.34 -16.19 -6.58
N PRO A 369 16.27 -16.87 -6.11
CA PRO A 369 15.69 -16.58 -4.79
C PRO A 369 16.68 -16.76 -3.64
N ILE A 370 17.48 -17.83 -3.64
CA ILE A 370 18.46 -18.10 -2.57
C ILE A 370 19.53 -17.00 -2.56
N GLY A 371 20.13 -16.70 -3.72
CA GLY A 371 21.11 -15.65 -3.86
C GLY A 371 20.57 -14.28 -3.43
N ALA A 372 19.32 -13.97 -3.79
CA ALA A 372 18.66 -12.72 -3.41
C ALA A 372 18.52 -12.60 -1.89
N VAL A 373 18.07 -13.66 -1.20
CA VAL A 373 17.93 -13.69 0.27
C VAL A 373 19.29 -13.55 0.97
N LEU A 374 20.30 -14.29 0.51
CA LEU A 374 21.65 -14.25 1.09
C LEU A 374 22.26 -12.85 0.99
N ILE A 375 22.24 -12.26 -0.21
CA ILE A 375 22.82 -10.94 -0.42
C ILE A 375 22.01 -9.85 0.27
N ALA A 376 20.68 -9.98 0.34
CA ALA A 376 19.84 -9.08 1.12
C ALA A 376 20.24 -9.09 2.60
N ALA A 377 20.42 -10.29 3.19
CA ALA A 377 20.84 -10.44 4.58
C ALA A 377 22.22 -9.80 4.83
N VAL A 378 23.21 -10.13 4.00
CA VAL A 378 24.57 -9.54 4.09
C VAL A 378 24.52 -8.01 4.00
N THR A 379 23.76 -7.48 3.04
CA THR A 379 23.60 -6.03 2.84
C THR A 379 22.92 -5.38 4.04
N PHE A 380 21.87 -5.99 4.58
CA PHE A 380 21.13 -5.49 5.74
C PHE A 380 22.04 -5.40 6.97
N PHE A 381 22.72 -6.49 7.33
CA PHE A 381 23.59 -6.52 8.51
C PHE A 381 24.78 -5.58 8.35
N SER A 382 25.38 -5.51 7.17
CA SER A 382 26.46 -4.56 6.89
C SER A 382 26.01 -3.11 7.06
N ALA A 383 24.84 -2.75 6.52
CA ALA A 383 24.27 -1.41 6.66
C ALA A 383 23.92 -1.05 8.11
N VAL A 384 23.38 -2.00 8.89
CA VAL A 384 23.09 -1.81 10.32
C VAL A 384 24.38 -1.59 11.12
N LEU A 385 25.42 -2.38 10.86
CA LEU A 385 26.72 -2.28 11.54
C LEU A 385 27.39 -0.92 11.25
N ILE A 386 27.40 -0.49 10.00
CA ILE A 386 27.95 0.81 9.59
C ILE A 386 27.17 1.95 10.26
N LYS A 387 25.84 1.88 10.29
CA LYS A 387 25.00 2.91 10.93
C LYS A 387 25.27 3.00 12.44
N LYS A 388 25.40 1.85 13.13
CA LYS A 388 25.75 1.82 14.56
C LYS A 388 27.12 2.47 14.82
N ARG A 389 28.14 2.15 14.03
CA ARG A 389 29.48 2.74 14.16
C ARG A 389 29.47 4.26 13.95
N HIS A 390 28.70 4.78 13.00
CA HIS A 390 28.59 6.22 12.78
C HIS A 390 27.91 6.98 13.93
N ILE A 391 27.00 6.34 14.67
CA ILE A 391 26.36 6.95 15.85
C ILE A 391 27.34 6.98 17.03
N VAL A 392 28.15 5.94 17.20
CA VAL A 392 29.14 5.84 18.30
C VAL A 392 30.35 6.76 18.10
N VAL A 393 30.69 7.12 16.86
CA VAL A 393 31.84 8.00 16.56
C VAL A 393 31.48 9.49 16.56
N ASN A 394 30.20 9.83 16.42
CA ASN A 394 29.71 11.23 16.30
C ASN A 394 28.76 11.67 17.42
N GLY A 395 28.57 10.86 18.46
CA GLY A 395 27.87 11.21 19.70
C GLY A 395 28.84 11.06 20.86
#